data_AF-A0A2V4TZY3-F1
#
_entry.id   AF-A0A2V4TZY3-F1
#
_cell.length_a   1.000
_cell.length_b   1.000
_cell.length_c   1.000
_cell.angle_alpha   90.00
_cell.angle_beta   90.00
_cell.angle_gamma   90.00
#
_symmetry.space_group_name_H-M   'P 1'
#
loop_
_entity.id
_entity.type
_entity.pdbx_description
1 polymer ?
#
loop_
_entity_poly.entity_id
_entity_poly.type
_entity_poly.pdbx_seq_one_letter_code
_entity_poly.pdbx_strand_id
1 'polypeptide(L)' 'PDQGKETLKFFDWAFKNGTPAADSLDYISLPESVVSEIKSQWKEKVKDASGKPIAP' A
#
# COMPACT_ATOMS: atom_id res chain seq x y z
N PRO A 1 -6.62 13.67 6.89
CA PRO A 1 -7.10 12.34 6.48
C PRO A 1 -6.83 12.05 5.00
N ASP A 2 -7.13 13.02 4.12
CA ASP A 2 -6.99 12.85 2.66
C ASP A 2 -5.56 12.55 2.21
N GLN A 3 -4.57 13.19 2.82
CA GLN A 3 -3.15 12.90 2.53
C GLN A 3 -2.78 11.45 2.87
N GLY A 4 -3.31 10.90 3.97
CA GLY A 4 -3.08 9.51 4.34
C GLY A 4 -3.72 8.54 3.33
N LYS A 5 -4.94 8.85 2.89
CA LYS A 5 -5.65 8.06 1.89
C LYS A 5 -4.92 8.06 0.53
N GLU A 6 -4.49 9.21 0.05
CA GLU A 6 -3.75 9.29 -1.22
C GLU A 6 -2.35 8.66 -1.11
N THR A 7 -1.70 8.72 0.06
CA THR A 7 -0.45 7.99 0.31
C THR A 7 -0.65 6.48 0.14
N LEU A 8 -1.67 5.91 0.78
CA LEU A 8 -1.93 4.46 0.68
C LEU A 8 -2.34 4.06 -0.74
N LYS A 9 -3.08 4.92 -1.45
CA LYS A 9 -3.44 4.71 -2.85
C LYS A 9 -2.23 4.72 -3.79
N PHE A 10 -1.27 5.61 -3.57
CA PHE A 10 -0.02 5.63 -4.32
C PHE A 10 0.74 4.31 -4.17
N PHE A 11 0.91 3.82 -2.93
CA PHE A 11 1.60 2.56 -2.70
C PHE A 11 0.80 1.33 -3.16
N ASP A 12 -0.54 1.33 -3.06
CA ASP A 12 -1.37 0.28 -3.66
C ASP A 12 -1.18 0.22 -5.19
N TRP A 13 -1.13 1.38 -5.86
CA TRP A 13 -0.82 1.45 -7.28
C TRP A 13 0.60 0.98 -7.58
N ALA A 14 1.58 1.35 -6.76
CA ALA A 14 2.97 0.93 -6.93
C ALA A 14 3.12 -0.59 -6.76
N PHE A 15 2.45 -1.23 -5.80
CA PHE A 15 2.47 -2.69 -5.66
C PHE A 15 1.78 -3.40 -6.83
N LYS A 16 0.81 -2.77 -7.50
CA LYS A 16 0.11 -3.34 -8.66
C LYS A 16 0.85 -3.15 -9.98
N ASN A 17 1.54 -2.02 -10.16
CA ASN A 17 2.03 -1.58 -11.46
C ASN A 17 3.53 -1.25 -11.48
N GLY A 18 4.16 -1.17 -10.31
CA GLY A 18 5.52 -0.66 -10.14
C GLY A 18 6.62 -1.72 -10.28
N THR A 19 6.28 -3.01 -10.37
CA THR A 19 7.27 -4.09 -10.49
C THR A 19 8.28 -3.87 -11.63
N PRO A 20 7.87 -3.51 -12.87
CA PRO A 20 8.85 -3.27 -13.93
C PRO A 20 9.82 -2.11 -13.63
N ALA A 21 9.35 -1.07 -12.92
CA ALA A 21 10.19 0.05 -12.52
C ALA A 21 11.19 -0.35 -11.42
N ALA A 22 10.73 -1.14 -10.43
CA ALA A 22 11.59 -1.68 -9.39
C ALA A 22 12.68 -2.60 -9.96
N ASP A 23 12.29 -3.51 -10.87
CA ASP A 23 13.20 -4.44 -11.52
C ASP A 23 14.27 -3.70 -12.36
N SER A 24 13.89 -2.61 -13.05
CA SER A 24 14.84 -1.79 -13.83
C SER A 24 15.92 -1.09 -13.01
N LEU A 25 15.72 -1.03 -11.69
CA LEU A 25 16.62 -0.44 -10.71
C LEU A 25 17.25 -1.51 -9.80
N ASP A 26 17.17 -2.79 -10.19
CA ASP A 26 17.70 -3.95 -9.46
C ASP A 26 17.10 -4.17 -8.05
N TYR A 27 15.88 -3.67 -7.81
CA TYR A 27 15.15 -3.98 -6.58
C TYR A 27 14.32 -5.25 -6.73
N ILE A 28 14.20 -6.01 -5.64
CA ILE A 28 13.35 -7.20 -5.59
C ILE A 28 11.96 -6.81 -5.09
N SER A 29 10.94 -7.03 -5.94
CA SER A 29 9.54 -6.84 -5.55
C SER A 29 9.13 -7.81 -4.44
N LEU A 30 8.31 -7.33 -3.50
CA LEU A 30 7.77 -8.15 -2.43
C LEU A 30 6.87 -9.26 -2.99
N PRO A 31 6.89 -10.47 -2.39
CA PRO A 31 5.93 -11.52 -2.73
C PRO A 31 4.48 -11.08 -2.50
N GLU A 32 3.55 -11.63 -3.28
CA GLU A 32 2.13 -11.31 -3.18
C GLU A 32 1.56 -11.51 -1.76
N SER A 33 2.01 -12.56 -1.06
CA SER A 33 1.60 -12.83 0.32
C SER A 33 1.93 -11.68 1.27
N VAL A 34 3.11 -11.07 1.10
CA VAL A 34 3.56 -9.93 1.91
C VAL A 34 2.77 -8.68 1.56
N VAL A 35 2.51 -8.44 0.27
CA VAL A 35 1.67 -7.31 -0.17
C VAL A 35 0.23 -7.44 0.37
N SER A 36 -0.32 -8.65 0.39
CA SER A 36 -1.64 -8.93 0.95
C SER A 36 -1.70 -8.64 2.45
N GLU A 37 -0.67 -9.09 3.19
CA GLU A 37 -0.53 -8.80 4.62
C GLU A 37 -0.43 -7.30 4.90
N ILE A 38 0.37 -6.56 4.12
CA ILE A 38 0.47 -5.09 4.24
C ILE A 38 -0.91 -4.42 4.08
N LYS A 39 -1.69 -4.83 3.08
CA LYS A 39 -3.04 -4.27 2.85
C LYS A 39 -4.02 -4.61 3.97
N SER A 40 -3.92 -5.81 4.54
CA SER A 40 -4.68 -6.21 5.72
C SER A 40 -4.37 -5.29 6.91
N GLN A 41 -3.07 -5.11 7.20
CA GLN A 41 -2.58 -4.25 8.27
C GLN A 41 -3.00 -2.79 8.10
N TRP A 42 -3.01 -2.26 6.87
CA TRP A 42 -3.50 -0.91 6.62
C TRP A 42 -4.97 -0.74 7.00
N LYS A 43 -5.84 -1.70 6.67
CA LYS A 43 -7.27 -1.66 7.03
C LYS A 43 -7.48 -1.73 8.54
N GLU A 44 -6.67 -2.51 9.24
CA GLU A 44 -6.79 -2.68 10.69
C GLU A 44 -6.25 -1.47 11.47
N LYS A 45 -5.10 -0.93 11.05
CA LYS A 45 -4.29 0.00 11.86
C LYS A 45 -4.37 1.46 11.40
N VAL A 46 -4.66 1.73 10.14
CA VAL A 46 -4.66 3.10 9.61
C VAL A 46 -6.09 3.63 9.49
N LYS A 47 -6.47 4.45 10.46
CA LYS A 47 -7.82 4.97 10.65
C LYS A 47 -7.83 6.50 10.71
N ASP A 48 -8.97 7.10 10.39
CA ASP A 48 -9.21 8.52 10.64
C ASP A 48 -9.51 8.79 12.12
N ALA A 49 -9.75 10.06 12.47
CA ALA A 49 -10.06 10.46 13.85
C ALA A 49 -11.37 9.86 14.39
N SER A 50 -12.24 9.33 13.52
CA SER A 50 -13.46 8.61 13.90
C SER A 50 -13.26 7.10 14.07
N GLY A 51 -12.03 6.61 13.87
CA GLY A 51 -11.70 5.18 13.93
C GLY A 51 -12.04 4.41 12.66
N LYS A 52 -12.45 5.09 11.58
CA LYS A 52 -12.78 4.44 10.31
C LYS A 52 -11.52 4.20 9.48
N PRO A 53 -11.33 2.99 8.91
CA PRO A 53 -10.19 2.72 8.02
C PRO A 53 -10.16 3.66 6.82
N ILE A 54 -8.95 4.13 6.45
CA ILE A 54 -8.75 5.03 5.29
C ILE A 54 -8.07 4.35 4.09
N ALA A 55 -7.64 3.10 4.24
CA ALA A 55 -7.03 2.31 3.17
C ALA A 55 -8.02 1.99 2.04
N PRO A 56 -7.55 1.85 0.78
CA PRO A 56 -8.39 1.45 -0.35
C PRO A 56 -8.89 0.01 -0.29
#